data_AF-A0A5M6CP59-F1
#
_entry.id   AF-A0A5M6CP59-F1
#
_cell.length_a   1.000
_cell.length_b   1.000
_cell.length_c   1.000
_cell.angle_alpha   90.00
_cell.angle_beta   90.00
_cell.angle_gamma   90.00
#
_symmetry.space_group_name_H-M   'P 1'
#
loop_
_entity.id
_entity.type
_entity.pdbx_description
1 polymer ?
#
loop_
_entity_poly.entity_id
_entity_poly.type
_entity_poly.pdbx_seq_one_letter_code
_entity_poly.pdbx_strand_id
1 'polypeptide(L)'
;MQIIAYNPGLTGDTGLMGKQTKMMKAFVKLLRPIFRFASRFNPVFYMNTAKHSGEVLANLALGKIKLPAGKNYASLVRGRITFPKPGLLVHDENLKQELWLMSAKMVNLPPEIIL
;
A
#
# COMPACT_ATOMS: atom_id res chain seq x y z
N MET A 1 20.60 -3.66 0.13
CA MET A 1 19.29 -3.38 0.75
C MET A 1 18.25 -3.28 -0.36
N GLN A 2 17.07 -3.90 -0.22
CA GLN A 2 15.99 -3.80 -1.22
C GLN A 2 14.91 -2.85 -0.70
N ILE A 3 14.50 -1.88 -1.52
CA ILE A 3 13.43 -0.94 -1.20
C ILE A 3 12.19 -1.35 -1.99
N ILE A 4 11.09 -1.63 -1.28
CA ILE A 4 9.82 -2.06 -1.88
C ILE A 4 8.72 -1.14 -1.35
N ALA A 5 8.04 -0.46 -2.26
CA ALA A 5 6.79 0.22 -1.95
C ALA A 5 5.62 -0.76 -2.12
N TYR A 6 4.75 -0.85 -1.11
CA TYR A 6 3.64 -1.79 -1.08
C TYR A 6 2.30 -1.08 -0.88
N ASN A 7 1.36 -1.33 -1.78
CA ASN A 7 -0.03 -0.89 -1.68
C ASN A 7 -0.95 -2.10 -1.38
N PRO A 8 -1.50 -2.22 -0.16
CA PRO A 8 -2.39 -3.32 0.20
C PRO A 8 -3.79 -3.22 -0.44
N GLY A 9 -4.08 -2.16 -1.19
CA GLY A 9 -5.41 -1.86 -1.71
C GLY A 9 -6.39 -1.47 -0.59
N LEU A 10 -7.68 -1.38 -0.95
CA LEU A 10 -8.75 -1.11 0.01
C LEU A 10 -8.75 -2.18 1.10
N THR A 11 -8.46 -1.82 2.35
CA THR A 11 -8.33 -2.77 3.48
C THR A 11 -9.24 -2.35 4.64
N GLY A 12 -10.41 -2.98 4.75
CA GLY A 12 -11.53 -2.45 5.55
C GLY A 12 -11.46 -2.66 7.07
N ASP A 13 -10.68 -3.61 7.54
CA ASP A 13 -10.52 -4.01 8.95
C ASP A 13 -9.27 -3.40 9.61
N THR A 14 -8.77 -2.30 9.06
CA THR A 14 -7.68 -1.50 9.64
C THR A 14 -8.22 -0.38 10.54
N GLY A 15 -7.35 0.21 11.36
CA GLY A 15 -7.66 1.42 12.12
C GLY A 15 -7.57 2.72 11.30
N LEU A 16 -7.49 2.65 9.97
CA LEU A 16 -7.27 3.84 9.12
C LEU A 16 -8.44 4.83 9.21
N MET A 17 -9.66 4.34 9.45
CA MET A 17 -10.85 5.17 9.72
C MET A 17 -10.94 5.57 11.21
N GLY A 18 -9.84 5.52 11.95
CA GLY A 18 -9.77 5.79 13.39
C GLY A 18 -10.11 4.56 14.26
N LYS A 19 -10.40 4.82 15.54
CA LYS A 19 -10.73 3.79 16.54
C LYS A 19 -12.06 3.11 16.19
N GLN A 20 -12.00 2.00 15.47
CA GLN A 20 -13.20 1.25 15.10
C GLN A 20 -13.83 0.54 16.30
N THR A 21 -15.10 0.84 16.58
CA THR A 21 -15.89 0.07 17.55
C THR A 21 -16.16 -1.34 17.03
N LYS A 22 -16.54 -2.27 17.92
CA LYS A 22 -16.95 -3.63 17.53
C LYS A 22 -18.10 -3.61 16.50
N MET A 23 -19.04 -2.67 16.65
CA MET A 23 -20.14 -2.47 15.69
C MET A 23 -19.63 -2.04 14.32
N MET A 24 -18.70 -1.08 14.27
CA MET A 24 -18.15 -0.62 12.98
C MET A 24 -17.39 -1.75 12.26
N LYS A 25 -16.62 -2.57 13.00
CA LYS A 25 -15.98 -3.78 12.45
C LYS A 25 -17.00 -4.79 11.91
N ALA A 26 -18.12 -4.99 12.60
CA ALA A 26 -19.20 -5.85 12.14
C ALA A 26 -19.87 -5.29 10.87
N PHE A 27 -20.10 -3.98 10.80
CA PHE A 27 -20.67 -3.31 9.64
C PHE A 27 -19.76 -3.40 8.41
N VAL A 28 -18.45 -3.22 8.58
CA VAL A 28 -17.47 -3.46 7.50
C VAL A 28 -17.58 -4.89 6.97
N LYS A 29 -17.67 -5.89 7.85
CA LYS A 29 -17.85 -7.29 7.43
C LYS A 29 -19.17 -7.49 6.68
N LEU A 30 -20.25 -6.85 7.11
CA LEU A 30 -21.55 -6.90 6.45
C LEU A 30 -21.53 -6.29 5.05
N LEU A 31 -20.77 -5.21 4.83
CA LEU A 31 -20.67 -4.55 3.53
C LEU A 31 -19.72 -5.25 2.54
N ARG A 32 -18.81 -6.12 3.00
CA ARG A 32 -17.83 -6.80 2.14
C ARG A 32 -18.43 -7.49 0.90
N PRO A 33 -19.59 -8.19 0.97
CA PRO A 33 -20.22 -8.78 -0.21
C PRO A 33 -20.61 -7.75 -1.27
N ILE A 34 -21.12 -6.57 -0.85
CA ILE A 34 -21.48 -5.46 -1.76
C ILE A 34 -20.22 -4.92 -2.44
N PHE A 35 -19.17 -4.64 -1.67
CA PHE A 35 -17.88 -4.23 -2.22
C PHE A 35 -17.29 -5.28 -3.17
N ARG A 36 -17.41 -6.57 -2.83
CA ARG A 36 -16.96 -7.67 -3.69
C ARG A 36 -17.76 -7.73 -4.98
N PHE A 37 -19.08 -7.48 -4.94
CA PHE A 37 -19.90 -7.36 -6.15
C PHE A 37 -19.44 -6.18 -7.02
N ALA A 38 -19.33 -4.97 -6.44
CA ALA A 38 -18.85 -3.78 -7.13
C ALA A 38 -17.44 -3.98 -7.74
N SER A 39 -16.60 -4.78 -7.08
CA SER A 39 -15.24 -5.07 -7.54
C SER A 39 -15.16 -5.79 -8.90
N ARG A 40 -16.27 -6.41 -9.34
CA ARG A 40 -16.38 -7.03 -10.67
C ARG A 40 -16.29 -5.98 -11.78
N PHE A 41 -16.82 -4.79 -11.53
CA PHE A 41 -16.83 -3.66 -12.47
C PHE A 41 -15.60 -2.76 -12.30
N ASN A 42 -15.13 -2.56 -11.08
CA ASN A 42 -13.89 -1.82 -10.83
C ASN A 42 -13.05 -2.48 -9.71
N PRO A 43 -11.85 -2.98 -10.00
CA PRO A 43 -10.98 -3.65 -9.03
C PRO A 43 -10.70 -2.88 -7.74
N VAL A 44 -10.79 -1.54 -7.75
CA VAL A 44 -10.54 -0.68 -6.57
C VAL A 44 -11.48 -0.98 -5.40
N PHE A 45 -12.69 -1.48 -5.69
CA PHE A 45 -13.67 -1.85 -4.66
C PHE A 45 -13.41 -3.22 -4.03
N TYR A 46 -12.39 -3.95 -4.47
CA TYR A 46 -12.04 -5.20 -3.82
C TYR A 46 -11.45 -4.93 -2.43
N MET A 47 -12.25 -5.20 -1.41
CA MET A 47 -11.86 -4.97 -0.01
C MET A 47 -11.08 -6.17 0.54
N ASN A 48 -9.77 -6.01 0.69
CA ASN A 48 -8.88 -6.95 1.38
C ASN A 48 -9.15 -7.01 2.89
N THR A 49 -8.62 -8.05 3.52
CA THR A 49 -8.53 -8.14 4.99
C THR A 49 -7.15 -7.69 5.46
N ALA A 50 -7.04 -7.07 6.63
CA ALA A 50 -5.77 -6.69 7.26
C ALA A 50 -4.85 -7.90 7.42
N LYS A 51 -5.40 -9.07 7.76
CA LYS A 51 -4.66 -10.33 7.82
C LYS A 51 -3.97 -10.65 6.49
N HIS A 52 -4.74 -10.82 5.41
CA HIS A 52 -4.20 -11.10 4.06
C HIS A 52 -3.20 -10.04 3.61
N SER A 53 -3.54 -8.75 3.76
CA SER A 53 -2.65 -7.64 3.38
C SER A 53 -1.32 -7.68 4.15
N GLY A 54 -1.36 -8.06 5.43
CA GLY A 54 -0.19 -8.22 6.29
C GLY A 54 0.63 -9.47 5.97
N GLU A 55 -0.01 -10.60 5.63
CA GLU A 55 0.68 -11.82 5.18
C GLU A 55 1.48 -11.56 3.90
N VAL A 56 0.91 -10.81 2.95
CA VAL A 56 1.63 -10.40 1.74
C VAL A 56 2.79 -9.46 2.07
N LEU A 57 2.60 -8.48 2.96
CA LEU A 57 3.68 -7.61 3.42
C LEU A 57 4.82 -8.41 4.06
N ALA A 58 4.50 -9.36 4.93
CA ALA A 58 5.49 -10.23 5.57
C ALA A 58 6.24 -11.07 4.53
N ASN A 59 5.54 -11.61 3.54
CA ASN A 59 6.17 -12.38 2.47
C ASN A 59 7.07 -11.53 1.56
N LEU A 60 6.71 -10.26 1.30
CA LEU A 60 7.59 -9.30 0.61
C LEU A 60 8.83 -8.99 1.45
N ALA A 61 8.65 -8.65 2.73
CA ALA A 61 9.75 -8.27 3.62
C ALA A 61 10.74 -9.43 3.87
N LEU A 62 10.24 -10.66 3.93
CA LEU A 62 11.06 -11.87 4.08
C LEU A 62 11.64 -12.39 2.75
N GLY A 63 11.41 -11.70 1.63
CA GLY A 63 11.90 -12.11 0.31
C GLY A 63 11.26 -13.38 -0.26
N LYS A 64 10.14 -13.84 0.33
CA LYS A 64 9.36 -14.99 -0.17
C LYS A 64 8.60 -14.66 -1.45
N ILE A 65 8.25 -13.39 -1.63
CA ILE A 65 7.74 -12.86 -2.90
C ILE A 65 8.84 -12.03 -3.54
N LYS A 66 9.31 -12.46 -4.73
CA LYS A 66 10.28 -11.71 -5.52
C LYS A 66 9.57 -10.76 -6.48
N LEU A 67 10.05 -9.52 -6.54
CA LEU A 67 9.62 -8.57 -7.57
C LEU A 67 10.27 -8.93 -8.92
N PRO A 68 9.58 -8.70 -10.05
CA PRO A 68 10.20 -8.74 -11.36
C PRO A 68 11.37 -7.74 -11.44
N ALA A 69 12.34 -8.03 -12.31
CA ALA A 69 13.50 -7.15 -12.52
C ALA A 69 13.06 -5.71 -12.85
N GLY A 70 13.73 -4.72 -12.24
CA GLY A 70 13.43 -3.30 -12.43
C GLY A 70 12.13 -2.81 -11.77
N LYS A 71 11.42 -3.65 -11.00
CA LYS A 71 10.23 -3.24 -10.24
C LYS A 71 10.59 -3.02 -8.77
N ASN A 72 10.05 -1.96 -8.20
CA ASN A 72 10.14 -1.61 -6.78
C ASN A 72 8.76 -1.34 -6.15
N TYR A 73 7.68 -1.54 -6.90
CA TYR A 73 6.30 -1.30 -6.46
C TYR A 73 5.46 -2.57 -6.59
N ALA A 74 4.78 -2.92 -5.50
CA ALA A 74 3.89 -4.06 -5.42
C ALA A 74 2.50 -3.61 -4.94
N SER A 75 1.43 -4.16 -5.53
CA SER A 75 0.06 -3.80 -5.17
C SER A 75 -0.85 -5.02 -5.15
N LEU A 76 -1.77 -5.06 -4.18
CA LEU A 76 -2.87 -6.02 -4.20
C LEU A 76 -4.02 -5.53 -5.11
N VAL A 77 -4.21 -6.21 -6.23
CA VAL A 77 -5.36 -6.01 -7.12
C VAL A 77 -6.26 -7.24 -7.02
N ARG A 78 -7.49 -7.06 -6.57
CA ARG A 78 -8.42 -8.15 -6.26
C ARG A 78 -7.83 -9.23 -5.32
N GLY A 79 -7.03 -8.78 -4.35
CA GLY A 79 -6.35 -9.65 -3.38
C GLY A 79 -5.18 -10.45 -3.94
N ARG A 80 -4.78 -10.22 -5.20
CA ARG A 80 -3.61 -10.86 -5.81
C ARG A 80 -2.46 -9.87 -5.88
N ILE A 81 -1.25 -10.36 -5.64
CA ILE A 81 -0.05 -9.56 -5.78
C ILE A 81 0.19 -9.23 -7.26
N THR A 82 0.45 -7.96 -7.54
CA THR A 82 0.70 -7.41 -8.89
C THR A 82 1.81 -6.36 -8.83
N PHE A 83 2.39 -6.02 -9.98
CA PHE A 83 3.52 -5.08 -10.09
C PHE A 83 3.25 -3.98 -11.13
N PRO A 84 2.20 -3.14 -10.93
CA PRO A 84 1.81 -2.11 -11.87
C PRO A 84 2.87 -1.00 -11.98
N LYS A 85 2.79 -0.18 -13.03
CA LYS A 85 3.61 1.02 -13.13
C LYS A 85 3.17 2.00 -12.03
N PRO A 86 4.10 2.62 -11.26
CA PRO A 86 3.75 3.65 -10.31
C PRO A 86 3.19 4.90 -11.01
N GLY A 87 2.60 5.81 -10.23
CA GLY A 87 2.08 7.08 -10.73
C GLY A 87 3.17 7.97 -11.34
N LEU A 88 2.76 8.95 -12.16
CA LEU A 88 3.67 9.79 -12.95
C LEU A 88 4.71 10.53 -12.09
N LEU A 89 4.29 11.07 -10.94
CA LEU A 89 5.15 11.86 -10.04
C LEU A 89 6.32 11.07 -9.45
N VAL A 90 6.27 9.73 -9.46
CA VAL A 90 7.38 8.91 -8.93
C VAL A 90 8.64 9.03 -9.81
N HIS A 91 8.48 9.47 -11.06
CA HIS A 91 9.58 9.67 -12.00
C HIS A 91 10.19 11.08 -11.94
N ASP A 92 9.64 11.98 -11.12
CA ASP A 92 10.17 13.32 -10.95
C ASP A 92 11.26 13.31 -9.86
N GLU A 93 12.52 13.31 -10.30
CA GLU A 93 13.68 13.31 -9.40
C GLU A 93 13.78 14.59 -8.57
N ASN A 94 13.39 15.74 -9.14
CA ASN A 94 13.43 17.02 -8.42
C ASN A 94 12.41 17.02 -7.28
N LEU A 95 11.19 16.55 -7.55
CA LEU A 95 10.14 16.46 -6.54
C LEU A 95 10.52 15.50 -5.41
N LYS A 96 11.14 14.35 -5.73
CA LYS A 96 11.63 13.40 -4.73
C LYS A 96 12.72 14.02 -3.85
N GLN A 97 13.67 14.71 -4.46
CA GLN A 97 14.76 15.38 -3.74
C GLN A 97 14.24 16.50 -2.83
N GLU A 98 13.32 17.32 -3.34
CA GLU A 98 12.69 18.39 -2.56
C GLU A 98 11.90 17.83 -1.38
N LEU A 99 11.09 16.79 -1.61
CA LEU A 99 10.34 16.12 -0.54
C LEU A 99 11.27 15.56 0.54
N TRP A 100 12.40 14.97 0.15
CA TRP A 100 13.39 14.44 1.08
C TRP A 100 14.02 15.54 1.94
N LEU A 101 14.55 16.60 1.31
CA LEU A 101 15.20 17.71 1.99
C LEU A 101 14.25 18.43 2.95
N MET A 102 13.00 18.66 2.52
CA MET A 102 11.98 19.30 3.34
C MET A 102 11.57 18.41 4.52
N SER A 103 11.44 17.10 4.30
CA SER A 103 11.13 16.14 5.37
C SER A 103 12.25 16.06 6.40
N ALA A 104 13.52 15.97 5.96
CA ALA A 104 14.69 15.94 6.85
C ALA A 104 14.73 17.18 7.75
N LYS A 105 14.48 18.37 7.16
CA LYS A 105 14.36 19.62 7.91
C LYS A 105 13.24 19.59 8.96
N MET A 106 12.07 19.04 8.63
CA MET A 106 10.93 18.96 9.57
C MET A 106 11.22 18.10 10.81
N VAL A 107 12.13 17.13 10.70
CA VAL A 107 12.51 16.23 11.80
C VAL A 107 13.91 16.49 12.35
N ASN A 108 14.50 17.66 12.04
CA ASN A 108 15.85 18.08 12.47
C ASN A 108 16.96 17.08 12.14
N LEU A 109 16.87 16.42 10.97
CA LEU A 109 17.95 15.58 10.44
C LEU A 109 18.81 16.36 9.45
N PRO A 110 20.11 16.02 9.33
CA PRO A 110 20.96 16.61 8.31
C PRO A 110 20.41 16.24 6.91
N PRO A 111 20.45 17.17 5.95
CA PRO A 111 20.06 16.88 4.58
C PRO A 111 21.16 16.04 3.91
N GLU A 112 21.11 14.73 4.07
CA GLU A 112 21.93 13.83 3.26
C GLU A 112 21.31 13.70 1.86
N ILE A 113 22.12 13.84 0.82
CA ILE A 113 21.71 13.55 -0.55
C ILE A 113 21.62 12.03 -0.68
N ILE A 114 20.41 11.51 -0.87
CA ILE A 114 20.24 10.11 -1.30
C ILE A 114 20.59 10.07 -2.78
N LEU A 115 21.73 9.44 -3.11
CA LEU A 115 22.15 9.08 -4.47
C LEU A 115 21.34 7.89 -5.00
#